data_AF-A0A937NBQ1-F1
#
_entry.id   AF-A0A937NBQ1-F1
#
_cell.length_a   1.000
_cell.length_b   1.000
_cell.length_c   1.000
_cell.angle_alpha   90.00
_cell.angle_beta   90.00
_cell.angle_gamma   90.00
#
_symmetry.space_group_name_H-M   'P 1'
#
loop_
_entity.id
_entity.type
_entity.pdbx_description
1 polymer ?
#
loop_
_entity_poly.entity_id
_entity_poly.type
_entity_poly.pdbx_seq_one_letter_code
_entity_poly.pdbx_strand_id
1 'polypeptide(L)'
;PQALAAFAELTVESPPDDGRSVVTMFAPLFQTRDYDPTLLFPRLLDALGHVGVAAVILDLANYVTRCGIALRHPGTERLEELVRLLGGIVGHLGRLESTPPTDGEMAKTMSKTINDGVALAVSLCDALALVGDKSAAGKLYQAMELGHRRLRTEAAAALARLGEEAGVEAMVRLAAEPVSRLRVLAYSEELGVLDKVSEQYQTAEAKAEAELALWLADPAQMGIPPTDCELVDRRTQYWPSYDEPVDCFVFRFTYDLGQAEFSNIGIAGPLAHAFGADLSDLPPDDIYAAFAGWHAKHKEIVEIDAEQANDAQRTDIARLERRLRDEGYEAIQPMTLGLFFGDRTLVAEAVREGTSGHAVVDAERTYWFARGVNRSPLGPHEAYCIYKGRKLLQFFNR
;
A
#
# COMPACT_ATOMS: atom_id res chain seq x y z
N PRO A 1 -23.01 -27.13 -6.40
CA PRO A 1 -22.53 -27.82 -7.63
C PRO A 1 -22.95 -27.15 -8.94
N GLN A 2 -24.25 -27.08 -9.27
CA GLN A 2 -24.73 -26.50 -10.55
C GLN A 2 -24.34 -25.03 -10.74
N ALA A 3 -24.37 -24.23 -9.67
CA ALA A 3 -23.97 -22.83 -9.72
C ALA A 3 -22.49 -22.63 -10.09
N LEU A 4 -21.58 -23.49 -9.61
CA LEU A 4 -20.15 -23.42 -9.92
C LEU A 4 -19.86 -23.80 -11.37
N ALA A 5 -20.51 -24.85 -11.87
CA ALA A 5 -20.39 -25.23 -13.27
C ALA A 5 -20.94 -24.13 -14.19
N ALA A 6 -22.11 -23.57 -13.88
CA ALA A 6 -22.69 -22.46 -14.64
C ALA A 6 -21.80 -21.20 -14.59
N PHE A 7 -21.18 -20.91 -13.44
CA PHE A 7 -20.20 -19.84 -13.31
C PHE A 7 -19.00 -20.05 -14.25
N ALA A 8 -18.43 -21.25 -14.29
CA ALA A 8 -17.31 -21.56 -15.16
C ALA A 8 -17.68 -21.42 -16.65
N GLU A 9 -18.86 -21.88 -17.05
CA GLU A 9 -19.37 -21.70 -18.41
C GLU A 9 -19.55 -20.22 -18.78
N LEU A 10 -20.27 -19.45 -17.94
CA LEU A 10 -20.52 -18.03 -18.18
C LEU A 10 -19.23 -17.21 -18.26
N THR A 11 -18.24 -17.54 -17.42
CA THR A 11 -16.94 -16.85 -17.43
C THR A 11 -16.21 -17.05 -18.77
N VAL A 12 -16.35 -18.21 -19.41
CA VAL A 12 -15.70 -18.48 -20.70
C VAL A 12 -16.53 -17.95 -21.87
N GLU A 13 -17.86 -18.12 -21.84
CA GLU A 13 -18.72 -17.69 -22.93
C GLU A 13 -18.91 -16.16 -22.98
N SER A 14 -18.87 -15.50 -21.83
CA SER A 14 -19.15 -14.06 -21.68
C SER A 14 -18.35 -13.49 -20.50
N PRO A 15 -17.01 -13.42 -20.62
CA PRO A 15 -16.18 -12.87 -19.57
C PRO A 15 -16.54 -11.41 -19.31
N PRO A 16 -16.49 -10.94 -18.05
CA PRO A 16 -16.66 -9.53 -17.73
C PRO A 16 -15.54 -8.68 -18.33
N ASP A 17 -15.91 -7.49 -18.83
CA ASP A 17 -14.99 -6.55 -19.49
C ASP A 17 -14.34 -5.55 -18.52
N ASP A 18 -14.79 -5.48 -17.26
CA ASP A 18 -14.30 -4.55 -16.25
C ASP A 18 -13.78 -5.25 -14.99
N GLY A 19 -12.67 -4.73 -14.44
CA GLY A 19 -11.97 -5.35 -13.31
C GLY A 19 -12.77 -5.38 -12.00
N ARG A 20 -13.72 -4.46 -11.78
CA ARG A 20 -14.54 -4.47 -10.55
C ARG A 20 -15.52 -5.64 -10.55
N SER A 21 -16.14 -5.91 -11.70
CA SER A 21 -16.99 -7.07 -11.89
C SER A 21 -16.21 -8.37 -11.71
N VAL A 22 -14.99 -8.46 -12.26
CA VAL A 22 -14.10 -9.63 -12.10
C VAL A 22 -13.84 -9.92 -10.61
N VAL A 23 -13.40 -8.91 -9.84
CA VAL A 23 -13.12 -9.09 -8.41
C VAL A 23 -14.37 -9.52 -7.64
N THR A 24 -15.50 -8.88 -7.91
CA THR A 24 -16.77 -9.19 -7.23
C THR A 24 -17.23 -10.62 -7.52
N MET A 25 -17.06 -11.08 -8.77
CA MET A 25 -17.43 -12.41 -9.22
C MET A 25 -16.56 -13.51 -8.60
N PHE A 26 -15.25 -13.30 -8.53
CA PHE A 26 -14.31 -14.32 -8.06
C PHE A 26 -14.08 -14.32 -6.54
N ALA A 27 -14.31 -13.20 -5.84
CA ALA A 27 -14.04 -13.06 -4.41
C ALA A 27 -14.59 -14.20 -3.52
N PRO A 28 -15.83 -14.71 -3.71
CA PRO A 28 -16.34 -15.81 -2.88
C PRO A 28 -15.52 -17.11 -2.96
N LEU A 29 -14.85 -17.36 -4.10
CA LEU A 29 -14.02 -18.54 -4.33
C LEU A 29 -12.68 -18.47 -3.55
N PHE A 30 -12.20 -17.27 -3.24
CA PHE A 30 -11.02 -17.08 -2.40
C PHE A 30 -11.35 -17.03 -0.90
N GLN A 31 -12.60 -16.76 -0.54
CA GLN A 31 -13.03 -16.64 0.87
C GLN A 31 -13.50 -17.97 1.46
N THR A 32 -13.93 -18.91 0.63
CA THR A 32 -14.43 -20.22 1.05
C THR A 32 -13.48 -21.33 0.57
N ARG A 33 -13.45 -22.46 1.27
CA ARG A 33 -12.67 -23.65 0.86
C ARG A 33 -13.54 -24.88 0.62
N ASP A 34 -14.84 -24.77 0.90
CA ASP A 34 -15.81 -25.85 0.81
C ASP A 34 -16.47 -25.85 -0.57
N TYR A 35 -15.70 -26.23 -1.58
CA TYR A 35 -16.20 -26.49 -2.92
C TYR A 35 -15.30 -27.47 -3.66
N ASP A 36 -15.87 -28.12 -4.68
CA ASP A 36 -15.14 -29.05 -5.55
C ASP A 36 -14.51 -28.28 -6.72
N PRO A 37 -13.17 -28.18 -6.81
CA PRO A 37 -12.49 -27.45 -7.88
C PRO A 37 -12.66 -28.12 -9.25
N THR A 38 -13.06 -29.39 -9.32
CA THR A 38 -13.31 -30.09 -10.60
C THR A 38 -14.55 -29.57 -11.33
N LEU A 39 -15.42 -28.83 -10.63
CA LEU A 39 -16.56 -28.12 -11.23
C LEU A 39 -16.15 -26.82 -11.94
N LEU A 40 -14.94 -26.33 -11.69
CA LEU A 40 -14.40 -25.09 -12.24
C LEU A 40 -13.31 -25.37 -13.27
N PHE A 41 -12.44 -26.34 -12.97
CA PHE A 41 -11.30 -26.70 -13.80
C PHE A 41 -11.50 -28.08 -14.46
N PRO A 42 -11.06 -28.25 -15.72
CA PRO A 42 -10.21 -27.34 -16.51
C PRO A 42 -10.98 -26.23 -17.23
N ARG A 43 -12.32 -26.17 -17.14
CA ARG A 43 -13.16 -25.28 -17.95
C ARG A 43 -12.74 -23.82 -17.89
N LEU A 44 -12.47 -23.28 -16.70
CA LEU A 44 -12.00 -21.90 -16.56
C LEU A 44 -10.69 -21.61 -17.31
N LEU A 45 -9.81 -22.59 -17.52
CA LEU A 45 -8.56 -22.38 -18.26
C LEU A 45 -8.82 -22.10 -19.75
N ASP A 46 -10.00 -22.41 -20.28
CA ASP A 46 -10.36 -22.02 -21.65
C ASP A 46 -10.51 -20.50 -21.81
N ALA A 47 -10.73 -19.77 -20.70
CA ALA A 47 -10.83 -18.31 -20.72
C ALA A 47 -9.47 -17.60 -20.59
N LEU A 48 -8.33 -18.31 -20.59
CA LEU A 48 -7.00 -17.67 -20.52
C LEU A 48 -6.69 -16.76 -21.73
N GLY A 49 -7.42 -16.93 -22.84
CA GLY A 49 -7.35 -16.00 -23.98
C GLY A 49 -7.95 -14.62 -23.70
N HIS A 50 -8.72 -14.46 -22.62
CA HIS A 50 -9.38 -13.21 -22.25
C HIS A 50 -8.56 -12.47 -21.19
N VAL A 51 -7.89 -11.38 -21.61
CA VAL A 51 -6.96 -10.60 -20.77
C VAL A 51 -7.59 -10.15 -19.44
N GLY A 52 -8.89 -9.79 -19.44
CA GLY A 52 -9.59 -9.30 -18.25
C GLY A 52 -9.75 -10.33 -17.12
N VAL A 53 -9.70 -11.63 -17.43
CA VAL A 53 -9.93 -12.71 -16.44
C VAL A 53 -8.76 -13.68 -16.31
N ALA A 54 -7.81 -13.67 -17.25
CA ALA A 54 -6.72 -14.66 -17.29
C ALA A 54 -5.90 -14.71 -15.99
N ALA A 55 -5.54 -13.54 -15.43
CA ALA A 55 -4.76 -13.48 -14.19
C ALA A 55 -5.52 -14.06 -12.99
N VAL A 56 -6.78 -13.65 -12.78
CA VAL A 56 -7.58 -14.14 -11.64
C VAL A 56 -7.91 -15.63 -11.75
N ILE A 57 -8.06 -16.16 -12.97
CA ILE A 57 -8.27 -17.60 -13.19
C ILE A 57 -7.04 -18.39 -12.76
N LEU A 58 -5.84 -17.92 -13.12
CA LEU A 58 -4.59 -18.54 -12.67
C LEU A 58 -4.36 -18.35 -11.17
N ASP A 59 -4.66 -17.17 -10.62
CA ASP A 59 -4.59 -16.95 -9.17
C ASP A 59 -5.51 -17.92 -8.42
N LEU A 60 -6.70 -18.21 -8.96
CA LEU A 60 -7.60 -19.19 -8.38
C LEU A 60 -7.03 -20.61 -8.49
N ALA A 61 -6.43 -20.98 -9.62
CA ALA A 61 -5.77 -22.28 -9.80
C ALA A 61 -4.59 -22.46 -8.83
N ASN A 62 -3.78 -21.40 -8.64
CA ASN A 62 -2.69 -21.35 -7.68
C ASN A 62 -3.22 -21.48 -6.25
N TYR A 63 -4.27 -20.72 -5.91
CA TYR A 63 -4.89 -20.71 -4.59
C TYR A 63 -5.45 -22.08 -4.20
N VAL A 64 -6.21 -22.75 -5.07
CA VAL A 64 -6.78 -24.08 -4.75
C VAL A 64 -5.68 -25.13 -4.54
N THR A 65 -4.55 -24.96 -5.22
CA THR A 65 -3.38 -25.84 -5.06
C THR A 65 -2.66 -25.57 -3.74
N ARG A 66 -2.32 -24.30 -3.46
CA ARG A 66 -1.64 -23.89 -2.21
C ARG A 66 -2.46 -24.21 -0.96
N CYS A 67 -3.79 -24.11 -1.04
CA CYS A 67 -4.68 -24.45 0.07
C CYS A 67 -4.96 -25.95 0.20
N GLY A 68 -4.44 -26.80 -0.70
CA GLY A 68 -4.71 -28.24 -0.70
C GLY A 68 -6.16 -28.61 -1.06
N ILE A 69 -6.93 -27.69 -1.65
CA ILE A 69 -8.29 -27.95 -2.15
C ILE A 69 -8.22 -28.84 -3.40
N ALA A 70 -7.22 -28.61 -4.25
CA ALA A 70 -6.85 -29.48 -5.36
C ALA A 70 -5.53 -30.20 -5.07
N LEU A 71 -5.47 -31.52 -5.29
CA LEU A 71 -4.26 -32.32 -5.05
C LEU A 71 -3.13 -32.02 -6.04
N ARG A 72 -3.48 -31.63 -7.28
CA ARG A 72 -2.56 -31.23 -8.33
C ARG A 72 -2.99 -29.89 -8.88
N HIS A 73 -2.03 -29.11 -9.38
CA HIS A 73 -2.34 -27.83 -10.00
C HIS A 73 -3.30 -28.03 -11.19
N PRO A 74 -4.43 -27.30 -11.28
CA PRO A 74 -5.40 -27.46 -12.36
C PRO A 74 -4.82 -27.30 -13.77
N GLY A 75 -3.76 -26.52 -13.90
CA GLY A 75 -3.03 -26.30 -15.16
C GLY A 75 -2.02 -27.38 -15.55
N THR A 76 -1.89 -28.49 -14.79
CA THR A 76 -0.87 -29.53 -15.05
C THR A 76 -0.94 -30.08 -16.48
N GLU A 77 -2.15 -30.43 -16.95
CA GLU A 77 -2.37 -30.96 -18.30
C GLU A 77 -2.24 -29.90 -19.42
N ARG A 78 -2.07 -28.63 -19.06
CA ARG A 78 -1.90 -27.50 -19.99
C ARG A 78 -0.52 -26.84 -19.86
N LEU A 79 0.46 -27.53 -19.29
CA LEU A 79 1.80 -26.99 -19.06
C LEU A 79 2.41 -26.30 -20.30
N GLU A 80 2.38 -26.96 -21.46
CA GLU A 80 2.94 -26.40 -22.70
C GLU A 80 2.22 -25.11 -23.15
N GLU A 81 0.93 -24.98 -22.88
CA GLU A 81 0.16 -23.77 -23.16
C GLU A 81 0.56 -22.65 -22.20
N LEU A 82 0.67 -22.93 -20.90
CA LEU A 82 1.08 -21.96 -19.88
C LEU A 82 2.51 -21.45 -20.13
N VAL A 83 3.45 -22.33 -20.48
CA VAL A 83 4.82 -21.96 -20.83
C VAL A 83 4.86 -21.07 -22.08
N ARG A 84 4.07 -21.40 -23.11
CA ARG A 84 3.96 -20.55 -24.31
C ARG A 84 3.35 -19.19 -24.00
N LEU A 85 2.30 -19.15 -23.17
CA LEU A 85 1.65 -17.91 -22.76
C LEU A 85 2.62 -17.00 -22.00
N LEU A 86 3.35 -17.54 -21.00
CA LEU A 86 4.39 -16.79 -20.29
C LEU A 86 5.44 -16.25 -21.27
N GLY A 87 5.92 -17.08 -22.19
CA GLY A 87 6.89 -16.67 -23.20
C GLY A 87 6.40 -15.54 -24.11
N GLY A 88 5.11 -15.55 -24.49
CA GLY A 88 4.49 -14.49 -25.27
C GLY A 88 4.42 -13.17 -24.51
N ILE A 89 4.01 -13.22 -23.24
CA ILE A 89 3.88 -12.03 -22.38
C ILE A 89 5.24 -11.44 -22.05
N VAL A 90 6.21 -12.26 -21.64
CA VAL A 90 7.58 -11.81 -21.35
C VAL A 90 8.21 -11.16 -22.59
N GLY A 91 8.05 -11.78 -23.76
CA GLY A 91 8.51 -11.19 -25.02
C GLY A 91 7.83 -9.87 -25.36
N HIS A 92 6.55 -9.70 -25.03
CA HIS A 92 5.84 -8.44 -25.21
C HIS A 92 6.31 -7.36 -24.25
N LEU A 93 6.40 -7.67 -22.96
CA LEU A 93 6.88 -6.75 -21.92
C LEU A 93 8.30 -6.25 -22.22
N GLY A 94 9.22 -7.14 -22.62
CA GLY A 94 10.58 -6.75 -22.99
C GLY A 94 10.64 -5.77 -24.18
N ARG A 95 9.71 -5.87 -25.14
CA ARG A 95 9.60 -4.88 -26.24
C ARG A 95 9.09 -3.53 -25.74
N LEU A 96 8.13 -3.54 -24.80
CA LEU A 96 7.60 -2.32 -24.21
C LEU A 96 8.64 -1.58 -23.36
N GLU A 97 9.49 -2.30 -22.60
CA GLU A 97 10.58 -1.69 -21.82
C GLU A 97 11.59 -0.92 -22.71
N SER A 98 11.74 -1.33 -23.97
CA SER A 98 12.63 -0.67 -24.94
C SER A 98 11.97 0.49 -25.70
N THR A 99 10.67 0.75 -25.48
CA THR A 99 9.89 1.73 -26.26
C THR A 99 9.33 2.82 -25.33
N PRO A 100 9.96 4.00 -25.23
CA PRO A 100 9.43 5.07 -24.40
C PRO A 100 8.11 5.63 -24.99
N PRO A 101 7.16 6.07 -24.15
CA PRO A 101 5.93 6.68 -24.62
C PRO A 101 6.21 8.04 -25.27
N THR A 102 5.50 8.35 -26.35
CA THR A 102 5.65 9.61 -27.08
C THR A 102 4.80 10.74 -26.51
N ASP A 103 3.72 10.40 -25.78
CA ASP A 103 2.80 11.35 -25.15
C ASP A 103 2.12 10.73 -23.90
N GLY A 104 1.31 11.55 -23.22
CA GLY A 104 0.65 11.17 -21.97
C GLY A 104 -0.50 10.17 -22.10
N GLU A 105 -1.22 10.15 -23.22
CA GLU A 105 -2.33 9.19 -23.43
C GLU A 105 -1.78 7.80 -23.77
N MET A 106 -0.75 7.76 -24.60
CA MET A 106 0.04 6.56 -24.86
C MET A 106 0.71 6.06 -23.58
N ALA A 107 1.29 6.94 -22.76
CA ALA A 107 1.89 6.55 -21.48
C ALA A 107 0.88 5.87 -20.55
N LYS A 108 -0.34 6.41 -20.44
CA LYS A 108 -1.42 5.81 -19.63
C LYS A 108 -1.86 4.45 -20.17
N THR A 109 -2.08 4.36 -21.48
CA THR A 109 -2.50 3.11 -22.14
C THR A 109 -1.42 2.04 -21.99
N MET A 110 -0.17 2.39 -22.25
CA MET A 110 0.99 1.51 -22.11
C MET A 110 1.16 1.06 -20.66
N SER A 111 1.01 1.96 -19.68
CA SER A 111 1.08 1.60 -18.26
C SER A 111 0.01 0.59 -17.87
N LYS A 112 -1.23 0.75 -18.36
CA LYS A 112 -2.30 -0.23 -18.13
C LYS A 112 -1.94 -1.59 -18.74
N THR A 113 -1.51 -1.61 -20.01
CA THR A 113 -1.10 -2.85 -20.69
C THR A 113 0.07 -3.55 -19.99
N ILE A 114 1.07 -2.78 -19.52
CA ILE A 114 2.19 -3.31 -18.75
C ILE A 114 1.68 -3.93 -17.45
N ASN A 115 0.82 -3.23 -16.70
CA ASN A 115 0.29 -3.72 -15.43
C ASN A 115 -0.52 -5.02 -15.60
N ASP A 116 -1.40 -5.08 -16.61
CA ASP A 116 -2.19 -6.28 -16.92
C ASP A 116 -1.28 -7.44 -17.32
N GLY A 117 -0.27 -7.17 -18.16
CA GLY A 117 0.72 -8.17 -18.58
C GLY A 117 1.59 -8.68 -17.43
N VAL A 118 2.04 -7.78 -16.55
CA VAL A 118 2.80 -8.13 -15.34
C VAL A 118 1.96 -8.96 -14.38
N ALA A 119 0.70 -8.59 -14.16
CA ALA A 119 -0.20 -9.35 -13.29
C ALA A 119 -0.34 -10.79 -13.80
N LEU A 120 -0.62 -10.97 -15.10
CA LEU A 120 -0.74 -12.29 -15.71
C LEU A 120 0.59 -13.08 -15.68
N ALA A 121 1.72 -12.42 -15.95
CA ALA A 121 3.04 -13.06 -15.90
C ALA A 121 3.41 -13.53 -14.48
N VAL A 122 3.05 -12.76 -13.44
CA VAL A 122 3.21 -13.15 -12.04
C VAL A 122 2.39 -14.41 -11.73
N SER A 123 1.11 -14.43 -12.07
CA SER A 123 0.25 -15.61 -11.85
C SER A 123 0.75 -16.84 -12.60
N LEU A 124 1.32 -16.67 -13.80
CA LEU A 124 1.94 -17.75 -14.57
C LEU A 124 3.23 -18.27 -13.95
N CYS A 125 4.10 -17.40 -13.43
CA CYS A 125 5.33 -17.84 -12.76
C CYS A 125 5.00 -18.75 -11.57
N ASP A 126 4.02 -18.35 -10.75
CA ASP A 126 3.53 -19.16 -9.63
C ASP A 126 2.90 -20.48 -10.09
N ALA A 127 2.02 -20.43 -11.11
CA ALA A 127 1.38 -21.62 -11.67
C ALA A 127 2.40 -22.65 -12.15
N LEU A 128 3.43 -22.22 -12.87
CA LEU A 128 4.48 -23.10 -13.38
C LEU A 128 5.34 -23.67 -12.25
N ALA A 129 5.62 -22.90 -11.20
CA ALA A 129 6.31 -23.38 -10.01
C ALA A 129 5.49 -24.44 -9.26
N LEU A 130 4.17 -24.24 -9.13
CA LEU A 130 3.25 -25.18 -8.48
C LEU A 130 3.00 -26.46 -9.30
N VAL A 131 3.04 -26.37 -10.63
CA VAL A 131 3.06 -27.56 -11.50
C VAL A 131 4.37 -28.35 -11.29
N GLY A 132 5.49 -27.66 -11.07
CA GLY A 132 6.74 -28.29 -10.63
C GLY A 132 7.58 -28.90 -11.75
N ASP A 133 7.28 -28.61 -13.02
CA ASP A 133 8.01 -29.16 -14.17
C ASP A 133 9.14 -28.22 -14.64
N LYS A 134 10.35 -28.75 -14.74
CA LYS A 134 11.55 -27.98 -15.10
C LYS A 134 11.59 -27.48 -16.54
N SER A 135 10.75 -27.99 -17.43
CA SER A 135 10.64 -27.48 -18.81
C SER A 135 10.24 -26.00 -18.88
N ALA A 136 9.61 -25.47 -17.82
CA ALA A 136 9.25 -24.06 -17.69
C ALA A 136 10.45 -23.13 -17.40
N ALA A 137 11.57 -23.66 -16.90
CA ALA A 137 12.69 -22.87 -16.37
C ALA A 137 13.21 -21.84 -17.38
N GLY A 138 13.33 -22.21 -18.66
CA GLY A 138 13.82 -21.30 -19.70
C GLY A 138 12.99 -20.01 -19.86
N LYS A 139 11.66 -20.07 -19.66
CA LYS A 139 10.78 -18.89 -19.71
C LYS A 139 10.78 -18.11 -18.41
N LEU A 140 10.95 -18.77 -17.28
CA LEU A 140 11.12 -18.10 -15.99
C LEU A 140 12.44 -17.32 -15.94
N TYR A 141 13.53 -17.86 -16.50
CA TYR A 141 14.78 -17.11 -16.67
C TYR A 141 14.56 -15.83 -17.49
N GLN A 142 13.84 -15.91 -18.61
CA GLN A 142 13.52 -14.72 -19.42
C GLN A 142 12.69 -13.69 -18.64
N ALA A 143 11.73 -14.13 -17.81
CA ALA A 143 10.93 -13.23 -16.98
C ALA A 143 11.76 -12.53 -15.89
N MET A 144 12.75 -13.23 -15.32
CA MET A 144 13.64 -12.72 -14.27
C MET A 144 14.58 -11.61 -14.75
N GLU A 145 14.86 -11.55 -16.06
CA GLU A 145 15.70 -10.54 -16.70
C GLU A 145 14.97 -9.24 -17.06
N LEU A 146 13.63 -9.21 -16.97
CA LEU A 146 12.86 -7.97 -17.21
C LEU A 146 13.09 -6.94 -16.09
N GLY A 147 12.84 -5.66 -16.36
CA GLY A 147 13.03 -4.57 -15.39
C GLY A 147 12.00 -4.52 -14.26
N HIS A 148 10.84 -5.16 -14.43
CA HIS A 148 9.73 -5.05 -13.48
C HIS A 148 9.95 -5.87 -12.18
N ARG A 149 10.33 -5.20 -11.09
CA ARG A 149 10.68 -5.78 -9.77
C ARG A 149 9.75 -6.89 -9.25
N ARG A 150 8.42 -6.68 -9.31
CA ARG A 150 7.43 -7.68 -8.88
C ARG A 150 7.53 -8.98 -9.70
N LEU A 151 7.67 -8.87 -11.02
CA LEU A 151 7.77 -10.02 -11.91
C LEU A 151 9.10 -10.73 -11.72
N ARG A 152 10.20 -9.98 -11.58
CA ARG A 152 11.53 -10.54 -11.28
C ARG A 152 11.52 -11.36 -10.00
N THR A 153 10.90 -10.83 -8.95
CA THR A 153 10.78 -11.52 -7.65
C THR A 153 10.00 -12.83 -7.80
N GLU A 154 8.87 -12.81 -8.51
CA GLU A 154 8.06 -14.01 -8.73
C GLU A 154 8.77 -15.06 -9.58
N ALA A 155 9.43 -14.62 -10.67
CA ALA A 155 10.19 -15.51 -11.54
C ALA A 155 11.38 -16.15 -10.81
N ALA A 156 12.09 -15.38 -9.99
CA ALA A 156 13.21 -15.87 -9.18
C ALA A 156 12.73 -16.89 -8.13
N ALA A 157 11.63 -16.62 -7.45
CA ALA A 157 11.01 -17.55 -6.49
C ALA A 157 10.51 -18.83 -7.18
N ALA A 158 9.91 -18.70 -8.36
CA ALA A 158 9.49 -19.85 -9.16
C ALA A 158 10.67 -20.73 -9.59
N LEU A 159 11.77 -20.13 -10.06
CA LEU A 159 13.01 -20.86 -10.36
C LEU A 159 13.58 -21.56 -9.13
N ALA A 160 13.63 -20.87 -7.98
CA ALA A 160 14.08 -21.45 -6.72
C ALA A 160 13.24 -22.68 -6.31
N ARG A 161 11.91 -22.60 -6.43
CA ARG A 161 10.98 -23.73 -6.20
C ARG A 161 11.25 -24.92 -7.13
N LEU A 162 11.66 -24.67 -8.36
CA LEU A 162 12.07 -25.71 -9.32
C LEU A 162 13.49 -26.23 -9.07
N GLY A 163 14.17 -25.76 -8.02
CA GLY A 163 15.51 -26.18 -7.63
C GLY A 163 16.62 -25.56 -8.49
N GLU A 164 16.37 -24.39 -9.08
CA GLU A 164 17.37 -23.63 -9.83
C GLU A 164 18.08 -22.62 -8.89
N GLU A 165 19.38 -22.84 -8.64
CA GLU A 165 20.15 -22.01 -7.69
C GLU A 165 20.22 -20.53 -8.11
N ALA A 166 20.26 -20.26 -9.43
CA ALA A 166 20.24 -18.90 -9.94
C ALA A 166 18.97 -18.14 -9.55
N GLY A 167 17.84 -18.84 -9.36
CA GLY A 167 16.61 -18.26 -8.82
C GLY A 167 16.78 -17.82 -7.36
N VAL A 168 17.42 -18.65 -6.53
CA VAL A 168 17.73 -18.33 -5.14
C VAL A 168 18.64 -17.11 -5.07
N GLU A 169 19.74 -17.10 -5.82
CA GLU A 169 20.68 -15.98 -5.84
C GLU A 169 20.03 -14.67 -6.27
N ALA A 170 19.21 -14.71 -7.34
CA ALA A 170 18.51 -13.53 -7.83
C ALA A 170 17.49 -13.01 -6.82
N MET A 171 16.71 -13.91 -6.21
CA MET A 171 15.72 -13.57 -5.18
C MET A 171 16.40 -12.93 -3.96
N VAL A 172 17.49 -13.52 -3.45
CA VAL A 172 18.26 -12.98 -2.33
C VAL A 172 18.79 -11.58 -2.63
N ARG A 173 19.29 -11.33 -3.85
CA ARG A 173 19.73 -9.99 -4.26
C ARG A 173 18.60 -8.96 -4.24
N LEU A 174 17.37 -9.36 -4.58
CA LEU A 174 16.21 -8.48 -4.57
C LEU A 174 15.78 -8.04 -3.15
N ALA A 175 16.29 -8.67 -2.08
CA ALA A 175 16.06 -8.20 -0.71
C ALA A 175 16.59 -6.78 -0.47
N ALA A 176 17.57 -6.34 -1.25
CA ALA A 176 18.09 -4.98 -1.19
C ALA A 176 17.05 -3.93 -1.60
N GLU A 177 16.11 -4.27 -2.49
CA GLU A 177 15.06 -3.36 -2.95
C GLU A 177 13.89 -3.33 -1.96
N PRO A 178 13.57 -2.18 -1.32
CA PRO A 178 12.53 -2.11 -0.29
C PRO A 178 11.18 -2.67 -0.74
N VAL A 179 10.71 -2.32 -1.95
CA VAL A 179 9.42 -2.80 -2.49
C VAL A 179 9.35 -4.30 -2.78
N SER A 180 10.50 -4.97 -2.89
CA SER A 180 10.59 -6.40 -3.16
C SER A 180 10.85 -7.19 -1.86
N ARG A 181 11.44 -6.54 -0.85
CA ARG A 181 12.02 -7.16 0.34
C ARG A 181 11.05 -8.03 1.13
N LEU A 182 9.86 -7.54 1.49
CA LEU A 182 8.91 -8.35 2.29
C LEU A 182 8.51 -9.65 1.58
N ARG A 183 8.32 -9.58 0.25
CA ARG A 183 8.00 -10.76 -0.56
C ARG A 183 9.20 -11.72 -0.64
N VAL A 184 10.41 -11.19 -0.82
CA VAL A 184 11.64 -11.98 -0.81
C VAL A 184 11.83 -12.70 0.53
N LEU A 185 11.61 -12.02 1.66
CA LEU A 185 11.72 -12.63 2.98
C LEU A 185 10.71 -13.77 3.16
N ALA A 186 9.46 -13.54 2.78
CA ALA A 186 8.41 -14.57 2.85
C ALA A 186 8.75 -15.81 2.01
N TYR A 187 9.20 -15.62 0.77
CA TYR A 187 9.63 -16.75 -0.08
C TYR A 187 10.89 -17.42 0.43
N SER A 188 11.84 -16.67 0.98
CA SER A 188 13.07 -17.24 1.54
C SER A 188 12.79 -18.08 2.78
N GLU A 189 11.83 -17.68 3.61
CA GLU A 189 11.36 -18.46 4.76
C GLU A 189 10.66 -19.74 4.30
N GLU A 190 9.71 -19.64 3.36
CA GLU A 190 9.01 -20.80 2.79
C GLU A 190 9.96 -21.83 2.17
N LEU A 191 11.01 -21.37 1.50
CA LEU A 191 12.00 -22.20 0.82
C LEU A 191 13.14 -22.67 1.73
N GLY A 192 13.19 -22.22 2.99
CA GLY A 192 14.25 -22.59 3.93
C GLY A 192 15.63 -22.03 3.53
N VAL A 193 15.68 -20.86 2.89
CA VAL A 193 16.91 -20.18 2.45
C VAL A 193 17.04 -18.77 3.03
N LEU A 194 16.31 -18.47 4.11
CA LEU A 194 16.32 -17.17 4.78
C LEU A 194 17.72 -16.79 5.31
N ASP A 195 18.52 -17.77 5.68
CA ASP A 195 19.92 -17.61 6.10
C ASP A 195 20.84 -17.05 4.99
N LYS A 196 20.44 -17.20 3.71
CA LYS A 196 21.17 -16.59 2.58
C LYS A 196 20.87 -15.10 2.43
N VAL A 197 19.76 -14.60 2.99
CA VAL A 197 19.44 -13.17 2.95
C VAL A 197 20.25 -12.44 4.01
N SER A 198 20.95 -11.37 3.62
CA SER A 198 21.73 -10.57 4.58
C SER A 198 20.87 -10.10 5.76
N GLU A 199 21.37 -10.27 6.99
CA GLU A 199 20.68 -9.92 8.24
C GLU A 199 20.21 -8.46 8.26
N GLN A 200 20.94 -7.55 7.60
CA GLN A 200 20.58 -6.14 7.51
C GLN A 200 19.19 -5.92 6.88
N TYR A 201 18.74 -6.81 5.98
CA TYR A 201 17.43 -6.73 5.34
C TYR A 201 16.33 -7.45 6.13
N GLN A 202 16.68 -8.14 7.22
CA GLN A 202 15.73 -8.90 8.04
C GLN A 202 15.30 -8.13 9.30
N THR A 203 15.95 -7.01 9.61
CA THR A 203 15.68 -6.19 10.78
C THR A 203 14.26 -5.61 10.75
N ALA A 204 13.73 -5.27 11.93
CA ALA A 204 12.42 -4.61 12.03
C ALA A 204 12.40 -3.27 11.26
N GLU A 205 13.51 -2.54 11.27
CA GLU A 205 13.68 -1.30 10.52
C GLU A 205 13.62 -1.52 9.01
N ALA A 206 14.37 -2.49 8.46
CA ALA A 206 14.36 -2.79 7.04
C ALA A 206 12.99 -3.31 6.56
N LYS A 207 12.26 -4.02 7.44
CA LYS A 207 10.87 -4.43 7.17
C LYS A 207 9.93 -3.23 7.16
N ALA A 208 10.04 -2.32 8.12
CA ALA A 208 9.25 -1.09 8.17
C ALA A 208 9.53 -0.16 6.97
N GLU A 209 10.79 -0.02 6.57
CA GLU A 209 11.17 0.70 5.35
C GLU A 209 10.50 0.09 4.11
N ALA A 210 10.49 -1.24 4.02
CA ALA A 210 9.84 -1.95 2.92
C ALA A 210 8.31 -1.81 2.93
N GLU A 211 7.68 -1.80 4.10
CA GLU A 211 6.25 -1.52 4.26
C GLU A 211 5.89 -0.13 3.75
N LEU A 212 6.66 0.89 4.16
CA LEU A 212 6.45 2.26 3.69
C LEU A 212 6.68 2.40 2.18
N ALA A 213 7.77 1.83 1.66
CA ALA A 213 8.07 1.88 0.24
C ALA A 213 6.98 1.20 -0.60
N LEU A 214 6.44 0.07 -0.14
CA LEU A 214 5.33 -0.63 -0.79
C LEU A 214 4.05 0.20 -0.76
N TRP A 215 3.74 0.82 0.38
CA TRP A 215 2.58 1.70 0.53
C TRP A 215 2.66 2.92 -0.41
N LEU A 216 3.83 3.59 -0.46
CA LEU A 216 4.09 4.72 -1.35
C LEU A 216 3.97 4.34 -2.83
N ALA A 217 4.39 3.12 -3.19
CA ALA A 217 4.29 2.60 -4.55
C ALA A 217 2.85 2.26 -4.99
N ASP A 218 1.86 2.27 -4.09
CA ASP A 218 0.47 2.06 -4.45
C ASP A 218 -0.04 3.20 -5.37
N PRO A 219 -0.80 2.89 -6.45
CA PRO A 219 -1.33 3.90 -7.37
C PRO A 219 -2.22 4.97 -6.75
N ALA A 220 -2.83 4.70 -5.60
CA ALA A 220 -3.62 5.69 -4.85
C ALA A 220 -2.73 6.66 -4.04
N GLN A 221 -1.43 6.36 -3.91
CA GLN A 221 -0.43 7.20 -3.26
C GLN A 221 0.47 7.87 -4.32
N MET A 222 1.75 7.51 -4.39
CA MET A 222 2.69 8.04 -5.38
C MET A 222 2.76 7.19 -6.65
N GLY A 223 2.30 5.94 -6.61
CA GLY A 223 2.30 4.99 -7.73
C GLY A 223 3.68 4.47 -8.15
N ILE A 224 4.74 4.95 -7.50
CA ILE A 224 6.13 4.52 -7.70
C ILE A 224 6.85 4.47 -6.36
N PRO A 225 7.81 3.54 -6.18
CA PRO A 225 8.65 3.52 -4.99
C PRO A 225 9.49 4.79 -4.85
N PRO A 226 9.81 5.22 -3.62
CA PRO A 226 10.76 6.30 -3.40
C PRO A 226 12.15 5.90 -3.94
N THR A 227 12.93 6.91 -4.34
CA THR A 227 14.35 6.76 -4.71
C THR A 227 15.20 6.41 -3.51
N ASP A 228 14.90 7.02 -2.36
CA ASP A 228 15.61 6.81 -1.10
C ASP A 228 14.66 6.88 0.10
N CYS A 229 15.02 6.20 1.19
CA CYS A 229 14.24 6.12 2.42
C CYS A 229 15.17 6.04 3.64
N GLU A 230 15.34 7.16 4.33
CA GLU A 230 16.26 7.31 5.47
C GLU A 230 15.50 7.26 6.80
N LEU A 231 15.97 6.47 7.77
CA LEU A 231 15.40 6.46 9.12
C LEU A 231 15.73 7.78 9.83
N VAL A 232 14.70 8.50 10.26
CA VAL A 232 14.81 9.77 11.00
C VAL A 232 14.70 9.55 12.50
N ASP A 233 13.74 8.73 12.95
CA ASP A 233 13.53 8.42 14.36
C ASP A 233 12.91 7.03 14.53
N ARG A 234 13.23 6.36 15.65
CA ARG A 234 12.64 5.07 16.02
C ARG A 234 12.28 5.07 17.49
N ARG A 235 11.07 4.60 17.82
CA ARG A 235 10.60 4.46 19.20
C ARG A 235 9.72 3.25 19.38
N THR A 236 9.79 2.63 20.55
CA THR A 236 8.78 1.67 21.02
C THR A 236 7.87 2.40 22.00
N GLN A 237 6.58 2.46 21.70
CA GLN A 237 5.61 3.22 22.50
C GLN A 237 4.21 2.60 22.42
N TYR A 238 3.36 2.88 23.42
CA TYR A 238 1.94 2.57 23.31
C TYR A 238 1.30 3.45 22.24
N TRP A 239 0.62 2.81 21.29
CA TRP A 239 -0.01 3.46 20.14
C TRP A 239 -1.53 3.32 20.21
N PRO A 240 -2.31 4.32 19.76
CA PRO A 240 -3.77 4.21 19.73
C PRO A 240 -4.25 2.95 19.00
N SER A 241 -5.18 2.22 19.62
CA SER A 241 -5.77 0.96 19.10
C SER A 241 -4.89 -0.30 19.26
N TYR A 242 -3.76 -0.20 19.97
CA TYR A 242 -2.93 -1.35 20.36
C TYR A 242 -2.88 -1.47 21.88
N ASP A 243 -2.98 -2.71 22.37
CA ASP A 243 -2.90 -3.01 23.81
C ASP A 243 -1.46 -3.07 24.33
N GLU A 244 -0.51 -3.39 23.45
CA GLU A 244 0.91 -3.53 23.76
C GLU A 244 1.73 -2.45 23.04
N PRO A 245 2.93 -2.08 23.55
CA PRO A 245 3.83 -1.17 22.85
C PRO A 245 4.22 -1.71 21.48
N VAL A 246 4.29 -0.80 20.50
CA VAL A 246 4.67 -1.12 19.12
C VAL A 246 5.91 -0.34 18.71
N ASP A 247 6.75 -0.96 17.89
CA ASP A 247 7.86 -0.28 17.24
C ASP A 247 7.32 0.66 16.16
N CYS A 248 7.68 1.93 16.26
CA CYS A 248 7.30 2.99 15.33
C CYS A 248 8.57 3.53 14.66
N PHE A 249 8.58 3.54 13.35
CA PHE A 249 9.70 4.00 12.53
C PHE A 249 9.26 5.19 11.71
N VAL A 250 9.99 6.30 11.82
CA VAL A 250 9.76 7.51 11.03
C VAL A 250 10.85 7.58 9.98
N PHE A 251 10.46 7.64 8.72
CA PHE A 251 11.36 7.72 7.59
C PHE A 251 11.19 9.03 6.84
N ARG A 252 12.30 9.58 6.36
CA ARG A 252 12.32 10.57 5.29
C ARG A 252 12.43 9.81 3.97
N PHE A 253 11.42 9.94 3.13
CA PHE A 253 11.47 9.38 1.79
C PHE A 253 11.72 10.49 0.77
N THR A 254 12.41 10.15 -0.31
CA THR A 254 12.78 11.09 -1.36
C THR A 254 12.51 10.52 -2.75
N TYR A 255 12.02 11.37 -3.63
CA TYR A 255 11.86 11.13 -5.06
C TYR A 255 12.76 12.10 -5.82
N ASP A 256 13.77 11.53 -6.48
CA ASP A 256 14.60 12.27 -7.44
C ASP A 256 13.96 12.17 -8.83
N LEU A 257 13.37 13.28 -9.29
CA LEU A 257 12.75 13.41 -10.61
C LEU A 257 13.64 14.21 -11.57
N GLY A 258 14.95 14.28 -11.32
CA GLY A 258 15.96 14.94 -12.13
C GLY A 258 15.99 16.46 -11.92
N GLN A 259 14.97 17.18 -12.37
CA GLN A 259 14.91 18.66 -12.23
C GLN A 259 14.21 19.12 -10.94
N ALA A 260 13.56 18.20 -10.23
CA ALA A 260 12.88 18.46 -8.98
C ALA A 260 13.11 17.29 -8.03
N GLU A 261 13.35 17.63 -6.77
CA GLU A 261 13.37 16.69 -5.68
C GLU A 261 12.09 16.89 -4.87
N PHE A 262 11.45 15.78 -4.50
CA PHE A 262 10.35 15.78 -3.55
C PHE A 262 10.74 14.90 -2.36
N SER A 263 10.65 15.44 -1.15
CA SER A 263 10.92 14.71 0.08
C SER A 263 9.82 15.01 1.10
N ASN A 264 9.45 14.00 1.88
CA ASN A 264 8.55 14.16 3.02
C ASN A 264 8.77 13.02 4.03
N ILE A 265 7.97 13.02 5.09
CA ILE A 265 8.01 12.06 6.18
C ILE A 265 6.89 11.03 6.04
N GLY A 266 7.25 9.76 6.24
CA GLY A 266 6.32 8.66 6.42
C GLY A 266 6.57 7.92 7.73
N ILE A 267 5.57 7.18 8.18
CA ILE A 267 5.65 6.27 9.32
C ILE A 267 5.44 4.83 8.84
N ALA A 268 6.10 3.87 9.50
CA ALA A 268 5.85 2.44 9.41
C ALA A 268 5.92 1.78 10.80
N GLY A 269 5.37 0.57 10.94
CA GLY A 269 5.21 -0.13 12.22
C GLY A 269 3.74 -0.24 12.63
N PRO A 270 3.15 0.73 13.37
CA PRO A 270 1.72 0.70 13.72
C PRO A 270 0.81 0.74 12.49
N LEU A 271 1.31 1.33 11.40
CA LEU A 271 0.70 1.50 10.08
C LEU A 271 1.75 2.06 9.11
N ALA A 272 1.55 1.88 7.80
CA ALA A 272 2.32 2.59 6.78
C ALA A 272 1.52 3.79 6.26
N HIS A 273 2.06 5.01 6.39
CA HIS A 273 1.39 6.24 5.91
C HIS A 273 2.34 7.42 5.76
N ALA A 274 1.99 8.35 4.87
CA ALA A 274 2.57 9.68 4.78
C ALA A 274 1.47 10.71 4.49
N PHE A 275 1.61 11.91 5.03
CA PHE A 275 0.70 13.02 4.73
C PHE A 275 1.04 13.69 3.40
N GLY A 276 0.06 14.36 2.80
CA GLY A 276 0.32 15.28 1.68
C GLY A 276 0.99 16.58 2.12
N ALA A 277 0.78 17.00 3.37
CA ALA A 277 1.50 18.11 3.99
C ALA A 277 2.93 17.69 4.34
N ASP A 278 3.85 18.64 4.22
CA ASP A 278 5.25 18.46 4.55
C ASP A 278 5.45 18.53 6.07
N LEU A 279 5.87 17.40 6.65
CA LEU A 279 6.15 17.28 8.08
C LEU A 279 7.65 17.36 8.40
N SER A 280 8.50 17.64 7.41
CA SER A 280 9.96 17.53 7.53
C SER A 280 10.59 18.42 8.59
N ASP A 281 9.96 19.56 8.89
CA ASP A 281 10.44 20.56 9.85
C ASP A 281 9.83 20.40 11.25
N LEU A 282 8.95 19.40 11.44
CA LEU A 282 8.36 19.15 12.74
C LEU A 282 9.30 18.36 13.65
N PRO A 283 9.28 18.62 14.97
CA PRO A 283 10.00 17.77 15.91
C PRO A 283 9.41 16.35 15.91
N PRO A 284 10.22 15.30 16.19
CA PRO A 284 9.74 13.92 16.17
C PRO A 284 8.47 13.66 16.98
N ASP A 285 8.32 14.29 18.14
CA ASP A 285 7.13 14.17 19.00
C ASP A 285 5.86 14.62 18.28
N ASP A 286 5.94 15.68 17.47
CA ASP A 286 4.81 16.18 16.69
C ASP A 286 4.54 15.34 15.45
N ILE A 287 5.58 14.75 14.85
CA ILE A 287 5.43 13.79 13.76
C ILE A 287 4.66 12.56 14.26
N TYR A 288 5.08 11.95 15.37
CA TYR A 288 4.35 10.83 15.96
C TYR A 288 2.92 11.22 16.35
N ALA A 289 2.73 12.42 16.91
CA ALA A 289 1.40 12.92 17.23
C ALA A 289 0.52 13.08 15.98
N ALA A 290 1.03 13.62 14.87
CA ALA A 290 0.27 13.73 13.63
C ALA A 290 -0.29 12.37 13.19
N PHE A 291 0.57 11.35 13.12
CA PHE A 291 0.16 10.01 12.73
C PHE A 291 -0.75 9.32 13.74
N ALA A 292 -0.48 9.46 15.05
CA ALA A 292 -1.32 8.88 16.10
C ALA A 292 -2.73 9.49 16.12
N GLY A 293 -2.82 10.81 15.99
CA GLY A 293 -4.10 11.52 15.95
C GLY A 293 -4.90 11.28 14.66
N TRP A 294 -4.22 11.00 13.54
CA TRP A 294 -4.86 10.57 12.30
C TRP A 294 -5.36 9.12 12.37
N HIS A 295 -4.58 8.22 12.95
CA HIS A 295 -4.95 6.80 13.06
C HIS A 295 -6.10 6.59 14.05
N ALA A 296 -6.18 7.42 15.09
CA ALA A 296 -7.18 7.28 16.15
C ALA A 296 -8.62 7.39 15.63
N LYS A 297 -9.33 6.26 15.65
CA LYS A 297 -10.77 6.17 15.36
C LYS A 297 -11.51 5.76 16.62
N HIS A 298 -12.37 6.65 17.12
CA HIS A 298 -13.21 6.36 18.27
C HIS A 298 -14.55 7.09 18.16
N LYS A 299 -15.64 6.50 18.66
CA LYS A 299 -17.00 7.08 18.60
C LYS A 299 -17.12 8.43 19.34
N GLU A 300 -16.19 8.70 20.25
CA GLU A 300 -16.12 9.95 21.03
C GLU A 300 -15.10 10.95 20.48
N ILE A 301 -14.50 10.64 19.32
CA ILE A 301 -13.69 11.57 18.54
C ILE A 301 -14.53 11.93 17.31
N VAL A 302 -15.13 13.12 17.33
CA VAL A 302 -16.03 13.60 16.28
C VAL A 302 -15.50 14.91 15.72
N GLU A 303 -15.52 15.05 14.41
CA GLU A 303 -15.12 16.26 13.70
C GLU A 303 -16.35 16.83 13.00
N ILE A 304 -16.61 18.12 13.23
CA ILE A 304 -17.79 18.82 12.70
C ILE A 304 -17.28 20.03 11.92
N ASP A 305 -17.67 20.10 10.66
CA ASP A 305 -17.45 21.30 9.84
C ASP A 305 -18.14 22.51 10.50
N ALA A 306 -17.37 23.56 10.76
CA ALA A 306 -17.87 24.75 11.44
C ALA A 306 -19.02 25.42 10.66
N GLU A 307 -19.06 25.30 9.34
CA GLU A 307 -20.16 25.82 8.52
C GLU A 307 -21.45 25.06 8.75
N GLN A 308 -21.35 23.76 9.04
CA GLN A 308 -22.48 22.83 9.24
C GLN A 308 -22.93 22.72 10.70
N ALA A 309 -22.32 23.49 11.61
CA ALA A 309 -22.63 23.48 13.03
C ALA A 309 -24.10 23.85 13.31
N ASN A 310 -24.72 23.13 14.25
CA ASN A 310 -26.04 23.48 14.80
C ASN A 310 -25.94 24.64 15.82
N ASP A 311 -27.07 25.15 16.31
CA ASP A 311 -27.10 26.33 17.18
C ASP A 311 -26.28 26.17 18.49
N ALA A 312 -26.31 24.98 19.08
CA ALA A 312 -25.52 24.67 20.27
C ALA A 312 -24.01 24.68 19.95
N GLN A 313 -23.62 24.04 18.86
CA GLN A 313 -22.23 23.99 18.40
C GLN A 313 -21.71 25.38 17.98
N ARG A 314 -22.56 26.22 17.36
CA ARG A 314 -22.20 27.61 17.04
C ARG A 314 -21.93 28.44 18.29
N THR A 315 -22.65 28.18 19.37
CA THR A 315 -22.39 28.82 20.68
C THR A 315 -21.02 28.42 21.21
N ASP A 316 -20.64 27.15 21.07
CA ASP A 316 -19.32 26.65 21.47
C ASP A 316 -18.19 27.24 20.63
N ILE A 317 -18.36 27.27 19.31
CA ILE A 317 -17.42 27.90 18.38
C ILE A 317 -17.22 29.37 18.76
N ALA A 318 -18.31 30.13 18.94
CA ALA A 318 -18.22 31.55 19.31
C ALA A 318 -17.50 31.79 20.64
N ARG A 319 -17.63 30.87 21.61
CA ARG A 319 -16.90 30.93 22.88
C ARG A 319 -15.40 30.73 22.66
N LEU A 320 -15.01 29.72 21.88
CA LEU A 320 -13.61 29.41 21.60
C LEU A 320 -12.96 30.47 20.71
N GLU A 321 -13.67 31.03 19.73
CA GLU A 321 -13.20 32.17 18.96
C GLU A 321 -12.95 33.41 19.83
N ARG A 322 -13.85 33.72 20.78
CA ARG A 322 -13.65 34.86 21.68
C ARG A 322 -12.36 34.71 22.45
N ARG A 323 -12.08 33.50 22.95
CA ARG A 323 -10.81 33.21 23.61
C ARG A 323 -9.61 33.46 22.69
N LEU A 324 -9.65 33.03 21.43
CA LEU A 324 -8.60 33.35 20.46
C LEU A 324 -8.42 34.86 20.30
N ARG A 325 -9.50 35.64 20.20
CA ARG A 325 -9.41 37.12 20.14
C ARG A 325 -8.76 37.70 21.40
N ASP A 326 -9.15 37.21 22.57
CA ASP A 326 -8.58 37.65 23.86
C ASP A 326 -7.08 37.32 23.98
N GLU A 327 -6.62 36.26 23.31
CA GLU A 327 -5.21 35.86 23.21
C GLU A 327 -4.44 36.60 22.08
N GLY A 328 -5.08 37.53 21.37
CA GLY A 328 -4.45 38.37 20.35
C GLY A 328 -4.42 37.78 18.94
N TYR A 329 -5.26 36.77 18.66
CA TYR A 329 -5.44 36.25 17.31
C TYR A 329 -6.40 37.13 16.51
N GLU A 330 -6.05 37.37 15.24
CA GLU A 330 -6.78 38.19 14.29
C GLU A 330 -7.27 37.34 13.10
N ALA A 331 -8.18 37.89 12.29
CA ALA A 331 -8.71 37.24 11.08
C ALA A 331 -9.14 35.77 11.29
N ILE A 332 -9.78 35.48 12.42
CA ILE A 332 -10.13 34.13 12.83
C ILE A 332 -11.26 33.59 11.94
N GLN A 333 -10.99 32.48 11.27
CA GLN A 333 -11.95 31.72 10.47
C GLN A 333 -12.07 30.29 11.05
N PRO A 334 -13.17 29.96 11.72
CA PRO A 334 -13.46 28.60 12.17
C PRO A 334 -13.49 27.60 11.01
N MET A 335 -12.79 26.49 11.17
CA MET A 335 -12.73 25.42 10.17
C MET A 335 -13.44 24.16 10.68
N THR A 336 -13.10 23.73 11.90
CA THR A 336 -13.59 22.46 12.46
C THR A 336 -13.84 22.59 13.95
N LEU A 337 -14.99 22.14 14.41
CA LEU A 337 -15.27 21.88 15.81
C LEU A 337 -15.05 20.39 16.08
N GLY A 338 -13.99 20.07 16.80
CA GLY A 338 -13.69 18.75 17.32
C GLY A 338 -14.36 18.50 18.66
N LEU A 339 -14.95 17.32 18.83
CA LEU A 339 -15.28 16.74 20.13
C LEU A 339 -14.30 15.59 20.38
N PHE A 340 -13.54 15.67 21.47
CA PHE A 340 -12.50 14.71 21.81
C PHE A 340 -12.72 14.24 23.26
N PHE A 341 -13.34 13.08 23.45
CA PHE A 341 -13.69 12.54 24.78
C PHE A 341 -14.45 13.54 25.67
N GLY A 342 -15.37 14.29 25.05
CA GLY A 342 -16.17 15.33 25.71
C GLY A 342 -15.56 16.73 25.66
N ASP A 343 -14.27 16.86 25.38
CA ASP A 343 -13.62 18.17 25.22
C ASP A 343 -13.98 18.79 23.86
N ARG A 344 -14.39 20.06 23.89
CA ARG A 344 -14.65 20.84 22.68
C ARG A 344 -13.38 21.57 22.26
N THR A 345 -12.97 21.34 21.02
CA THR A 345 -11.77 21.92 20.44
C THR A 345 -12.14 22.64 19.14
N LEU A 346 -11.70 23.87 18.95
CA LEU A 346 -11.87 24.61 17.70
C LEU A 346 -10.55 24.63 16.94
N VAL A 347 -10.60 24.23 15.67
CA VAL A 347 -9.54 24.46 14.68
C VAL A 347 -9.97 25.67 13.85
N ALA A 348 -9.13 26.70 13.80
CA ALA A 348 -9.40 27.90 13.04
C ALA A 348 -8.14 28.34 12.27
N GLU A 349 -8.34 28.84 11.05
CA GLU A 349 -7.34 29.69 10.42
C GLU A 349 -7.32 31.05 11.14
N ALA A 350 -6.14 31.60 11.35
CA ALA A 350 -5.99 32.90 12.00
C ALA A 350 -4.68 33.58 11.58
N VAL A 351 -4.53 34.84 12.00
CA VAL A 351 -3.28 35.58 11.96
C VAL A 351 -2.84 35.88 13.38
N ARG A 352 -1.57 35.63 13.70
CA ARG A 352 -0.96 36.00 14.97
C ARG A 352 0.37 36.69 14.72
N GLU A 353 0.54 37.89 15.27
CA GLU A 353 1.77 38.68 15.13
C GLU A 353 2.20 38.85 13.64
N GLY A 354 1.22 39.08 12.75
CA GLY A 354 1.44 39.24 11.32
C GLY A 354 1.70 37.95 10.53
N THR A 355 1.69 36.78 11.18
CA THR A 355 1.88 35.47 10.54
C THR A 355 0.56 34.72 10.44
N SER A 356 0.21 34.22 9.24
CA SER A 356 -0.95 33.35 9.05
C SER A 356 -0.64 31.91 9.48
N GLY A 357 -1.65 31.18 9.93
CA GLY A 357 -1.51 29.80 10.38
C GLY A 357 -2.80 29.23 10.94
N HIS A 358 -2.69 28.12 11.67
CA HIS A 358 -3.82 27.41 12.26
C HIS A 358 -3.72 27.43 13.79
N ALA A 359 -4.80 27.87 14.44
CA ALA A 359 -4.96 27.78 15.88
C ALA A 359 -5.84 26.57 16.22
N VAL A 360 -5.40 25.75 17.16
CA VAL A 360 -6.19 24.66 17.76
C VAL A 360 -6.39 24.98 19.23
N VAL A 361 -7.62 25.29 19.63
CA VAL A 361 -7.95 25.80 20.97
C VAL A 361 -8.99 24.93 21.65
N ASP A 362 -8.75 24.56 22.91
CA ASP A 362 -9.72 23.89 23.77
C ASP A 362 -10.09 24.77 24.98
N ALA A 363 -10.65 24.18 26.03
CA ALA A 363 -11.02 24.92 27.25
C ALA A 363 -9.81 25.35 28.10
N GLU A 364 -8.62 24.77 27.90
CA GLU A 364 -7.43 24.96 28.73
C GLU A 364 -6.30 25.67 27.99
N ARG A 365 -6.02 25.31 26.73
CA ARG A 365 -4.85 25.76 25.97
C ARG A 365 -5.17 26.07 24.51
N THR A 366 -4.30 26.88 23.92
CA THR A 366 -4.25 27.17 22.49
C THR A 366 -2.91 26.71 21.92
N TYR A 367 -2.96 25.98 20.82
CA TYR A 367 -1.80 25.54 20.05
C TYR A 367 -1.76 26.32 18.74
N TRP A 368 -0.58 26.82 18.36
CA TRP A 368 -0.38 27.60 17.15
C TRP A 368 0.53 26.87 16.17
N PHE A 369 0.07 26.73 14.94
CA PHE A 369 0.81 26.13 13.83
C PHE A 369 0.95 27.20 12.74
N ALA A 370 2.06 27.93 12.76
CA ALA A 370 2.36 28.93 11.74
C ALA A 370 2.43 28.28 10.37
N ARG A 371 1.92 28.96 9.34
CA ARG A 371 2.00 28.48 7.96
C ARG A 371 3.47 28.48 7.54
N GLY A 372 4.02 27.29 7.30
CA GLY A 372 5.38 27.12 6.80
C GLY A 372 5.57 27.72 5.41
N VAL A 373 6.83 27.94 5.02
CA VAL A 373 7.22 28.44 3.68
C VAL A 373 7.31 27.30 2.65
N ASN A 374 7.18 26.05 3.10
CA ASN A 374 7.33 24.86 2.27
C ASN A 374 6.19 24.75 1.26
N ARG A 375 6.41 23.98 0.19
CA ARG A 375 5.45 23.85 -0.92
C ARG A 375 4.08 23.30 -0.48
N SER A 376 4.07 22.46 0.56
CA SER A 376 2.86 21.84 1.12
C SER A 376 2.81 22.09 2.63
N PRO A 377 2.46 23.30 3.10
CA PRO A 377 2.44 23.59 4.53
C PRO A 377 1.32 22.81 5.24
N LEU A 378 1.43 22.66 6.55
CA LEU A 378 0.39 22.07 7.40
C LEU A 378 -0.96 22.75 7.17
N GLY A 379 -2.00 21.95 7.00
CA GLY A 379 -3.39 22.40 6.94
C GLY A 379 -4.08 22.29 8.31
N PRO A 380 -5.39 22.64 8.35
CA PRO A 380 -6.19 22.52 9.56
C PRO A 380 -6.35 21.06 10.01
N HIS A 381 -6.39 20.12 9.06
CA HIS A 381 -6.49 18.69 9.35
C HIS A 381 -5.26 18.18 10.10
N GLU A 382 -4.05 18.46 9.60
CA GLU A 382 -2.80 18.02 10.24
C GLU A 382 -2.61 18.68 11.60
N ALA A 383 -2.93 19.98 11.73
CA ALA A 383 -2.89 20.68 13.01
C ALA A 383 -3.77 20.00 14.07
N TYR A 384 -4.97 19.57 13.68
CA TYR A 384 -5.87 18.85 14.59
C TYR A 384 -5.38 17.44 14.91
N CYS A 385 -4.82 16.72 13.92
CA CYS A 385 -4.20 15.42 14.15
C CYS A 385 -3.05 15.51 15.15
N ILE A 386 -2.15 16.49 15.01
CA ILE A 386 -1.05 16.72 15.98
C ILE A 386 -1.63 16.98 17.39
N TYR A 387 -2.66 17.82 17.52
CA TYR A 387 -3.30 18.07 18.81
C TYR A 387 -3.88 16.79 19.44
N LYS A 388 -4.68 16.02 18.68
CA LYS A 388 -5.25 14.74 19.14
C LYS A 388 -4.15 13.78 19.56
N GLY A 389 -3.13 13.60 18.72
CA GLY A 389 -2.03 12.68 18.97
C GLY A 389 -1.22 13.04 20.20
N ARG A 390 -0.93 14.34 20.43
CA ARG A 390 -0.26 14.78 21.67
C ARG A 390 -1.03 14.34 22.91
N LYS A 391 -2.36 14.56 22.94
CA LYS A 391 -3.21 14.13 24.05
C LYS A 391 -3.22 12.60 24.20
N LEU A 392 -3.36 11.86 23.11
CA LEU A 392 -3.40 10.39 23.11
C LEU A 392 -2.08 9.78 23.57
N LEU A 393 -0.97 10.15 22.93
CA LEU A 393 0.35 9.59 23.24
C LEU A 393 0.77 9.94 24.67
N GLN A 394 0.45 11.15 25.14
CA GLN A 394 0.67 11.51 26.54
C GLN A 394 -0.20 10.67 27.49
N PHE A 395 -1.42 10.32 27.13
CA PHE A 395 -2.28 9.48 27.98
C PHE A 395 -1.79 8.03 28.03
N PHE A 396 -1.41 7.45 26.90
CA PHE A 396 -1.00 6.05 26.81
C PHE A 396 0.41 5.76 27.33
N ASN A 397 1.31 6.75 27.31
CA ASN A 397 2.72 6.57 27.69
C ASN A 397 3.07 7.26 29.03
N ARG A 398 2.09 7.34 29.94
CA ARG A 398 2.22 7.96 31.27
C ARG A 398 2.67 7.02 32.35
#